data_AF-A0A7L4HVN8-F1
#
_entry.id   AF-A0A7L4HVN8-F1
#
_cell.length_a   1.000
_cell.length_b   1.000
_cell.length_c   1.000
_cell.angle_alpha   90.00
_cell.angle_beta   90.00
_cell.angle_gamma   90.00
#
_symmetry.space_group_name_H-M   'P 1'
#
loop_
_entity.id
_entity.type
_entity.pdbx_description
1 polymer ?
#
loop_
_entity_poly.entity_id
_entity_poly.type
_entity_poly.pdbx_seq_one_letter_code
_entity_poly.pdbx_strand_id
1 'polypeptide(L)'
;SKVVFFSRSVEGFKQNLVHNEDQFQTYCNKVFAGWDFCITDPNAARLKHRSLQYELQTDLEEERQRRKIAERTMKEKLRIYSLRIFINIIVIAVLSGCFYCIYRATVFSQENLNVSIRHDIRTDSATLLVQYLPSVVITLANFIAPQIFSFLITFEDYSPAFEIRLTLMRCVFVRLANIGVLLFSLWSQISGCATDKCKACGYNYKLYPCWESEVGREMYKLMIFDFIIILAVTLFVDFPRKFLVTHCSCKPIQWCGLREFGISDNVLEIVYGQTICWIGTFFSPLLPAIATIKYFIIFYIKKISLIHTCKPAARPIRTSSSNFFFLVVLLIGLVLAFIPLGISIAHIPSSKACGPFRSFNTSWAVVPYTVLEFPAGLQTVLHGIASEAFAVTFFMVICLIMFYFIALAGAHKRVVEHLREQLVMVRFDPFFCTPK
;
A
#
# COMPACT_ATOMS: atom_id res chain seq x y z
N SER A 1 13.62 -57.15 -2.65
CA SER A 1 14.41 -55.98 -2.20
C SER A 1 15.12 -55.21 -3.32
N LYS A 2 15.87 -55.85 -4.24
CA LYS A 2 16.63 -55.14 -5.29
C LYS A 2 15.78 -54.40 -6.36
N VAL A 3 14.59 -54.91 -6.69
CA VAL A 3 13.70 -54.29 -7.71
C VAL A 3 13.06 -52.97 -7.22
N VAL A 4 12.74 -52.88 -5.93
CA VAL A 4 12.16 -51.65 -5.32
C VAL A 4 13.19 -50.54 -5.23
N PHE A 5 14.47 -50.87 -4.99
CA PHE A 5 15.56 -49.89 -4.95
C PHE A 5 15.86 -49.32 -6.34
N PHE A 6 15.77 -50.15 -7.39
CA PHE A 6 15.97 -49.71 -8.77
C PHE A 6 14.81 -48.83 -9.27
N SER A 7 13.54 -49.19 -8.97
CA SER A 7 12.40 -48.34 -9.31
C SER A 7 12.49 -46.98 -8.62
N ARG A 8 12.76 -46.92 -7.31
CA ARG A 8 12.93 -45.65 -6.58
C ARG A 8 14.13 -44.82 -7.07
N SER A 9 15.21 -45.46 -7.51
CA SER A 9 16.37 -44.76 -8.07
C SER A 9 16.05 -44.20 -9.46
N VAL A 10 15.28 -44.92 -10.28
CA VAL A 10 14.83 -44.45 -11.59
C VAL A 10 13.78 -43.35 -11.44
N GLU A 11 12.84 -43.45 -10.51
CA GLU A 11 11.90 -42.37 -10.16
C GLU A 11 12.65 -41.11 -9.69
N GLY A 12 13.64 -41.28 -8.80
CA GLY A 12 14.47 -40.17 -8.30
C GLY A 12 15.37 -39.56 -9.37
N PHE A 13 15.89 -40.36 -10.31
CA PHE A 13 16.67 -39.87 -11.45
C PHE A 13 15.79 -39.16 -12.47
N LYS A 14 14.58 -39.66 -12.74
CA LYS A 14 13.59 -39.04 -13.62
C LYS A 14 13.07 -37.73 -13.04
N GLN A 15 12.83 -37.64 -11.73
CA GLN A 15 12.50 -36.38 -11.06
C GLN A 15 13.66 -35.37 -11.09
N ASN A 16 14.90 -35.80 -10.88
CA ASN A 16 16.08 -34.93 -10.97
C ASN A 16 16.38 -34.48 -12.41
N LEU A 17 16.10 -35.31 -13.41
CA LEU A 17 16.22 -34.95 -14.83
C LEU A 17 15.13 -33.96 -15.24
N VAL A 18 13.86 -34.22 -14.91
CA VAL A 18 12.73 -33.30 -15.22
C VAL A 18 12.93 -31.94 -14.57
N HIS A 19 13.46 -31.89 -13.34
CA HIS A 19 13.74 -30.61 -12.66
C HIS A 19 14.88 -29.81 -13.31
N ASN A 20 15.90 -30.49 -13.86
CA ASN A 20 17.00 -29.85 -14.59
C ASN A 20 16.62 -29.49 -16.04
N GLU A 21 15.81 -30.33 -16.69
CA GLU A 21 15.26 -30.08 -18.04
C GLU A 21 14.36 -28.85 -18.04
N ASP A 22 13.43 -28.73 -17.09
CA ASP A 22 12.54 -27.56 -17.00
C ASP A 22 13.33 -26.24 -16.96
N GLN A 23 14.46 -26.22 -16.23
CA GLN A 23 15.27 -25.01 -16.06
C GLN A 23 16.08 -24.66 -17.32
N PHE A 24 16.80 -25.64 -17.89
CA PHE A 24 17.56 -25.43 -19.14
C PHE A 24 16.63 -25.09 -20.30
N GLN A 25 15.50 -25.77 -20.40
CA GLN A 25 14.50 -25.56 -21.44
C GLN A 25 13.84 -24.19 -21.28
N THR A 26 13.71 -23.66 -20.06
CA THR A 26 13.27 -22.27 -19.81
C THR A 26 14.25 -21.23 -20.35
N TYR A 27 15.56 -21.39 -20.08
CA TYR A 27 16.59 -20.46 -20.61
C TYR A 27 16.69 -20.53 -22.14
N CYS A 28 16.73 -21.75 -22.71
CA CYS A 28 16.74 -21.94 -24.15
C CYS A 28 15.50 -21.31 -24.80
N ASN A 29 14.31 -21.50 -24.22
CA ASN A 29 13.10 -20.89 -24.75
C ASN A 29 13.14 -19.36 -24.67
N LYS A 30 13.69 -18.76 -23.61
CA LYS A 30 13.86 -17.30 -23.53
C LYS A 30 14.84 -16.75 -24.57
N VAL A 31 15.94 -17.46 -24.84
CA VAL A 31 16.95 -17.03 -25.83
C VAL A 31 16.43 -17.20 -27.25
N PHE A 32 15.86 -18.37 -27.57
CA PHE A 32 15.48 -18.71 -28.94
C PHE A 32 14.06 -18.29 -29.33
N ALA A 33 13.12 -18.27 -28.39
CA ALA A 33 11.73 -17.88 -28.62
C ALA A 33 11.35 -16.51 -28.02
N GLY A 34 12.26 -15.86 -27.28
CA GLY A 34 12.01 -14.53 -26.71
C GLY A 34 12.19 -13.38 -27.71
N TRP A 35 12.79 -13.64 -28.87
CA TRP A 35 12.99 -12.65 -29.93
C TRP A 35 11.78 -12.58 -30.87
N ASP A 36 11.26 -11.38 -31.09
CA ASP A 36 10.20 -11.12 -32.06
C ASP A 36 10.85 -10.64 -33.38
N PHE A 37 10.80 -11.51 -34.40
CA PHE A 37 11.38 -11.24 -35.71
C PHE A 37 10.58 -10.22 -36.54
N CYS A 38 9.38 -9.83 -36.08
CA CYS A 38 8.55 -8.82 -36.75
C CYS A 38 8.97 -7.38 -36.40
N ILE A 39 9.96 -7.18 -35.52
CA ILE A 39 10.45 -5.86 -35.13
C ILE A 39 11.29 -5.26 -36.26
N THR A 40 10.76 -4.22 -36.90
CA THR A 40 11.43 -3.49 -37.99
C THR A 40 12.12 -2.20 -37.51
N ASP A 41 11.70 -1.62 -36.38
CA ASP A 41 12.33 -0.43 -35.81
C ASP A 41 13.66 -0.76 -35.10
N PRO A 42 14.80 -0.16 -35.48
CA PRO A 42 16.09 -0.41 -34.85
C PRO A 42 16.14 -0.02 -33.37
N ASN A 43 15.35 0.98 -32.95
CA ASN A 43 15.29 1.36 -31.54
C ASN A 43 14.55 0.32 -30.70
N ALA A 44 13.40 -0.17 -31.18
CA ALA A 44 12.66 -1.26 -30.57
C ALA A 44 13.48 -2.55 -30.50
N ALA A 45 14.22 -2.89 -31.56
CA ALA A 45 15.11 -4.06 -31.59
C ALA A 45 16.20 -3.98 -30.52
N ARG A 46 16.87 -2.83 -30.41
CA ARG A 46 17.88 -2.59 -29.37
C ARG A 46 17.29 -2.64 -27.96
N LEU A 47 16.08 -2.12 -27.76
CA LEU A 47 15.40 -2.17 -26.47
C LEU A 47 15.04 -3.61 -26.08
N LYS A 48 14.52 -4.41 -27.03
CA LYS A 48 14.21 -5.83 -26.81
C LYS A 48 15.44 -6.66 -26.52
N HIS A 49 16.54 -6.42 -27.23
CA HIS A 49 17.81 -7.09 -26.99
C HIS A 49 18.31 -6.82 -25.56
N ARG A 50 18.32 -5.55 -25.14
CA ARG A 50 18.69 -5.18 -23.75
C ARG A 50 17.74 -5.78 -22.73
N SER A 51 16.43 -5.79 -22.99
CA SER A 51 15.44 -6.38 -22.10
C SER A 51 15.70 -7.87 -21.87
N LEU A 52 15.94 -8.64 -22.93
CA LEU A 52 16.25 -10.08 -22.84
C LEU A 52 17.57 -10.32 -22.11
N GLN A 53 18.60 -9.52 -22.40
CA GLN A 53 19.88 -9.58 -21.69
C GLN A 53 19.71 -9.36 -20.19
N TYR A 54 18.95 -8.34 -19.79
CA TYR A 54 18.68 -8.06 -18.38
C TYR A 54 17.88 -9.18 -17.72
N GLU A 55 16.87 -9.72 -18.40
CA GLU A 55 16.06 -10.81 -17.86
C GLU A 55 16.91 -12.05 -17.56
N LEU A 56 17.76 -12.47 -18.51
CA LEU A 56 18.68 -13.58 -18.33
C LEU A 56 19.70 -13.32 -17.21
N GLN A 57 20.24 -12.10 -17.15
CA GLN A 57 21.16 -11.72 -16.09
C GLN A 57 20.48 -11.79 -14.71
N THR A 58 19.25 -11.31 -14.59
CA THR A 58 18.50 -11.36 -13.33
C THR A 58 18.18 -12.79 -12.91
N ASP A 59 17.79 -13.67 -13.85
CA ASP A 59 17.51 -15.07 -13.55
C ASP A 59 18.79 -15.80 -13.07
N LEU A 60 19.93 -15.56 -13.73
CA LEU A 60 21.23 -16.09 -13.32
C LEU A 60 21.66 -15.57 -11.94
N GLU A 61 21.43 -14.29 -11.64
CA GLU A 61 21.68 -13.70 -10.32
C GLU A 61 20.79 -14.34 -9.24
N GLU A 62 19.49 -14.54 -9.52
CA GLU A 62 18.56 -15.20 -8.60
C GLU A 62 18.97 -16.65 -8.31
N GLU A 63 19.38 -17.41 -9.31
CA GLU A 63 19.84 -18.78 -9.14
C GLU A 63 21.14 -18.87 -8.35
N ARG A 64 22.13 -17.99 -8.64
CA ARG A 64 23.35 -17.89 -7.83
C ARG A 64 23.03 -17.60 -6.35
N GLN A 65 22.06 -16.73 -6.09
CA GLN A 65 21.62 -16.43 -4.73
C GLN A 65 20.93 -17.63 -4.06
N ARG A 66 20.08 -18.37 -4.77
CA ARG A 66 19.46 -19.60 -4.25
C ARG A 66 20.49 -20.65 -3.85
N ARG A 67 21.52 -20.86 -4.69
CA ARG A 67 22.64 -21.76 -4.37
C ARG A 67 23.36 -21.32 -3.11
N LYS A 68 23.71 -20.03 -3.00
CA LYS A 68 24.32 -19.46 -1.80
C LYS A 68 23.47 -19.66 -0.54
N ILE A 69 22.14 -19.58 -0.63
CA ILE A 69 21.23 -19.80 0.50
C ILE A 69 21.18 -21.29 0.88
N ALA A 70 21.21 -22.20 -0.09
CA ALA A 70 21.21 -23.65 0.11
C ALA A 70 22.51 -24.15 0.77
N GLU A 71 23.64 -23.57 0.37
CA GLU A 71 24.99 -23.93 0.86
C GLU A 71 25.32 -23.36 2.27
N ARG A 72 24.43 -22.57 2.89
CA ARG A 72 24.70 -21.94 4.19
C ARG A 72 24.89 -22.97 5.31
N THR A 73 25.96 -22.80 6.07
CA THR A 73 26.25 -23.61 7.26
C THR A 73 25.26 -23.31 8.41
N MET A 74 25.07 -24.26 9.33
CA MET A 74 24.14 -24.09 10.46
C MET A 74 24.54 -22.92 11.39
N LYS A 75 25.84 -22.68 11.59
CA LYS A 75 26.35 -21.56 12.40
C LYS A 75 26.03 -20.21 11.76
N GLU A 76 26.19 -20.10 10.43
CA GLU A 76 25.82 -18.89 9.69
C GLU A 76 24.31 -18.67 9.66
N LYS A 77 23.53 -19.74 9.51
CA LYS A 77 22.06 -19.67 9.64
C LYS A 77 21.68 -19.12 11.01
N LEU A 78 22.21 -19.68 12.09
CA LEU A 78 21.91 -19.21 13.45
C LEU A 78 22.26 -17.72 13.63
N ARG A 79 23.43 -17.28 13.15
CA ARG A 79 23.85 -15.87 13.19
C ARG A 79 22.91 -14.94 12.42
N ILE A 80 22.49 -15.34 11.22
CA ILE A 80 21.59 -14.54 10.38
C ILE A 80 20.19 -14.48 11.01
N TYR A 81 19.68 -15.59 11.54
CA TYR A 81 18.38 -15.61 12.21
C TYR A 81 18.38 -14.79 13.50
N SER A 82 19.44 -14.85 14.31
CA SER A 82 19.53 -14.03 15.52
C SER A 82 19.59 -12.54 15.19
N LEU A 83 20.37 -12.16 14.16
CA LEU A 83 20.43 -10.79 13.66
C LEU A 83 19.07 -10.31 13.14
N ARG A 84 18.34 -11.15 12.40
CA ARG A 84 16.98 -10.85 11.94
C ARG A 84 16.01 -10.65 13.10
N ILE A 85 16.07 -11.50 14.13
CA ILE A 85 15.23 -11.32 15.34
C ILE A 85 15.52 -9.97 15.98
N PHE A 86 16.80 -9.64 16.16
CA PHE A 86 17.21 -8.36 16.74
C PHE A 86 16.72 -7.16 15.91
N ILE A 87 16.88 -7.18 14.58
CA ILE A 87 16.42 -6.09 13.71
C ILE A 87 14.89 -5.99 13.71
N ASN A 88 14.17 -7.10 13.70
CA ASN A 88 12.71 -7.07 13.78
C ASN A 88 12.21 -6.54 15.14
N ILE A 89 12.94 -6.77 16.23
CA ILE A 89 12.67 -6.12 17.53
C ILE A 89 12.85 -4.60 17.40
N ILE A 90 13.91 -4.12 16.74
CA ILE A 90 14.11 -2.68 16.49
C ILE A 90 12.96 -2.12 15.65
N VAL A 91 12.54 -2.82 14.59
CA VAL A 91 11.40 -2.40 13.75
C VAL A 91 10.14 -2.27 14.60
N ILE A 92 9.83 -3.25 15.46
CA ILE A 92 8.67 -3.19 16.38
C ILE A 92 8.82 -2.02 17.36
N ALA A 93 10.02 -1.77 17.89
CA ALA A 93 10.28 -0.64 18.78
C ALA A 93 10.01 0.70 18.08
N VAL A 94 10.48 0.88 16.84
CA VAL A 94 10.19 2.08 16.03
C VAL A 94 8.69 2.24 15.81
N LEU A 95 7.97 1.16 15.47
CA LEU A 95 6.51 1.18 15.31
C LEU A 95 5.80 1.61 16.59
N SER A 96 6.15 1.00 17.73
CA SER A 96 5.58 1.38 19.03
C SER A 96 5.90 2.82 19.42
N GLY A 97 7.10 3.31 19.09
CA GLY A 97 7.51 4.69 19.30
C GLY A 97 6.66 5.66 18.49
N CYS A 98 6.43 5.38 17.20
CA CYS A 98 5.51 6.16 16.37
C CYS A 98 4.11 6.19 16.98
N PHE A 99 3.56 5.04 17.37
CA PHE A 99 2.20 4.98 17.93
C PHE A 99 2.09 5.76 19.24
N TYR A 100 3.06 5.61 20.14
CA TYR A 100 3.11 6.35 21.39
C TYR A 100 3.20 7.86 21.17
N CYS A 101 4.11 8.29 20.28
CA CYS A 101 4.27 9.71 19.94
C CYS A 101 2.99 10.31 19.35
N ILE A 102 2.31 9.60 18.45
CA ILE A 102 1.04 10.04 17.86
C ILE A 102 -0.02 10.15 18.94
N TYR A 103 -0.21 9.11 19.76
CA TYR A 103 -1.20 9.12 20.84
C TYR A 103 -0.94 10.25 21.86
N ARG A 104 0.31 10.48 22.25
CA ARG A 104 0.66 11.59 23.15
C ARG A 104 0.46 12.94 22.49
N ALA A 105 0.82 13.09 21.21
CA ALA A 105 0.64 14.32 20.47
C ALA A 105 -0.85 14.65 20.28
N THR A 106 -1.71 13.66 20.00
CA THR A 106 -3.15 13.85 19.88
C THR A 106 -3.76 14.25 21.22
N VAL A 107 -3.49 13.53 22.30
CA VAL A 107 -3.99 13.89 23.65
C VAL A 107 -3.54 15.29 24.04
N PHE A 108 -2.25 15.59 23.87
CA PHE A 108 -1.69 16.89 24.22
C PHE A 108 -2.26 18.03 23.39
N SER A 109 -2.46 17.83 22.08
CA SER A 109 -3.10 18.83 21.21
C SER A 109 -4.51 19.16 21.69
N GLN A 110 -5.26 18.14 22.10
CA GLN A 110 -6.68 18.28 22.43
C GLN A 110 -6.91 18.88 23.82
N GLU A 111 -6.10 18.53 24.81
CA GLU A 111 -6.18 19.13 26.15
C GLU A 111 -5.90 20.64 26.11
N ASN A 112 -4.89 21.06 25.35
CA ASN A 112 -4.46 22.46 25.28
C ASN A 112 -5.38 23.33 24.40
N LEU A 113 -6.03 22.76 23.38
CA LEU A 113 -7.08 23.44 22.62
C LEU A 113 -8.19 23.95 23.55
N ASN A 114 -8.59 23.16 24.54
CA ASN A 114 -9.63 23.54 25.50
C ASN A 114 -9.21 24.62 26.51
N VAL A 115 -7.94 24.63 26.93
CA VAL A 115 -7.43 25.69 27.82
C VAL A 115 -7.39 27.03 27.07
N SER A 116 -7.01 27.01 25.79
CA SER A 116 -6.93 28.22 24.96
C SER A 116 -8.30 28.87 24.69
N ILE A 117 -9.38 28.08 24.55
CA ILE A 117 -10.75 28.63 24.44
C ILE A 117 -11.16 29.42 25.70
N ARG A 118 -10.53 29.15 26.85
CA ARG A 118 -10.85 29.81 28.13
C ARG A 118 -9.97 31.03 28.44
N HIS A 119 -8.88 31.24 27.71
CA HIS A 119 -7.95 32.34 27.94
C HIS A 119 -7.73 33.10 26.62
N ASP A 120 -8.45 34.21 26.47
CA ASP A 120 -8.39 35.05 25.28
C ASP A 120 -7.01 35.72 25.11
N ILE A 121 -6.53 35.74 23.86
CA ILE A 121 -5.48 36.57 23.23
C ILE A 121 -4.17 36.78 24.02
N ARG A 122 -3.16 35.89 23.91
CA ARG A 122 -1.72 36.26 23.80
C ARG A 122 -0.72 35.07 23.61
N THR A 123 -0.90 34.12 22.69
CA THR A 123 0.22 33.24 22.21
C THR A 123 -0.13 32.58 20.87
N ASP A 124 -0.19 33.37 19.81
CA ASP A 124 -0.71 32.93 18.50
C ASP A 124 0.17 31.86 17.80
N SER A 125 1.49 31.89 18.01
CA SER A 125 2.40 30.91 17.38
C SER A 125 2.45 29.56 18.11
N ALA A 126 2.43 29.56 19.44
CA ALA A 126 2.50 28.34 20.24
C ALA A 126 1.21 27.52 20.16
N THR A 127 0.06 28.19 20.11
CA THR A 127 -1.26 27.53 19.98
C THR A 127 -1.44 26.87 18.61
N LEU A 128 -0.97 27.50 17.52
CA LEU A 128 -0.95 26.90 16.19
C LEU A 128 -0.05 25.65 16.16
N LEU A 129 1.17 25.73 16.68
CA LEU A 129 2.08 24.57 16.73
C LEU A 129 1.45 23.37 17.45
N VAL A 130 0.75 23.62 18.56
CA VAL A 130 0.07 22.57 19.32
C VAL A 130 -1.08 21.96 18.51
N GLN A 131 -1.86 22.78 17.80
CA GLN A 131 -2.99 22.31 16.98
C GLN A 131 -2.58 21.44 15.78
N TYR A 132 -1.40 21.68 15.21
CA TYR A 132 -0.86 20.90 14.09
C TYR A 132 0.05 19.75 14.52
N LEU A 133 0.35 19.63 15.81
CA LEU A 133 1.30 18.66 16.35
C LEU A 133 1.00 17.21 15.92
N PRO A 134 -0.24 16.68 15.98
CA PRO A 134 -0.50 15.31 15.56
C PRO A 134 -0.20 15.09 14.07
N SER A 135 -0.58 16.05 13.22
CA SER A 135 -0.33 16.00 11.79
C SER A 135 1.16 16.08 11.46
N VAL A 136 1.92 16.93 12.15
CA VAL A 136 3.38 17.02 12.03
C VAL A 136 4.03 15.69 12.43
N VAL A 137 3.65 15.13 13.58
CA VAL A 137 4.23 13.87 14.08
C VAL A 137 3.93 12.71 13.14
N ILE A 138 2.69 12.60 12.63
CA ILE A 138 2.30 11.54 11.68
C ILE A 138 3.08 11.66 10.37
N THR A 139 3.14 12.86 9.79
CA THR A 139 3.84 13.05 8.51
C THR A 139 5.34 12.85 8.63
N LEU A 140 5.95 13.30 9.74
CA LEU A 140 7.35 13.03 10.03
C LEU A 140 7.61 11.53 10.25
N ALA A 141 6.74 10.82 10.98
CA ALA A 141 6.85 9.38 11.15
C ALA A 141 6.75 8.63 9.81
N ASN A 142 5.81 9.02 8.95
CA ASN A 142 5.65 8.46 7.61
C ASN A 142 6.83 8.75 6.67
N PHE A 143 7.62 9.79 6.96
CA PHE A 143 8.84 10.12 6.23
C PHE A 143 10.07 9.39 6.78
N ILE A 144 10.28 9.43 8.10
CA ILE A 144 11.48 8.90 8.77
C ILE A 144 11.48 7.38 8.84
N ALA A 145 10.35 6.75 9.21
CA ALA A 145 10.30 5.30 9.44
C ALA A 145 10.69 4.48 8.18
N PRO A 146 10.22 4.80 6.95
CA PRO A 146 10.70 4.16 5.74
C PRO A 146 12.21 4.24 5.55
N GLN A 147 12.85 5.37 5.87
CA GLN A 147 14.30 5.51 5.76
C GLN A 147 15.03 4.58 6.73
N ILE A 148 14.52 4.48 7.96
CA ILE A 148 15.04 3.54 8.97
C ILE A 148 14.88 2.10 8.47
N PHE A 149 13.72 1.72 7.91
CA PHE A 149 13.50 0.36 7.41
C PHE A 149 14.40 0.03 6.23
N SER A 150 14.56 0.95 5.28
CA SER A 150 15.49 0.79 4.15
C SER A 150 16.94 0.66 4.60
N PHE A 151 17.33 1.30 5.70
CA PHE A 151 18.66 1.13 6.28
C PHE A 151 18.79 -0.18 7.07
N LEU A 152 17.79 -0.56 7.86
CA LEU A 152 17.84 -1.78 8.67
C LEU A 152 17.84 -3.04 7.81
N ILE A 153 17.11 -3.05 6.70
CA ILE A 153 16.96 -4.25 5.86
C ILE A 153 18.26 -4.66 5.17
N THR A 154 19.19 -3.72 4.94
CA THR A 154 20.51 -4.04 4.34
C THR A 154 21.35 -4.95 5.22
N PHE A 155 21.04 -5.04 6.52
CA PHE A 155 21.71 -5.95 7.44
C PHE A 155 21.04 -7.33 7.51
N GLU A 156 19.78 -7.49 7.07
CA GLU A 156 19.02 -8.74 7.23
C GLU A 156 19.40 -9.84 6.19
N ASP A 157 20.31 -9.52 5.25
CA ASP A 157 20.85 -10.41 4.19
C ASP A 157 19.76 -11.22 3.48
N TYR A 158 18.68 -10.54 3.09
CA TYR A 158 17.60 -11.11 2.28
C TYR A 158 17.92 -11.09 0.78
N SER A 159 17.14 -11.84 -0.01
CA SER A 159 17.19 -11.68 -1.47
C SER A 159 16.64 -10.31 -1.86
N PRO A 160 17.15 -9.67 -2.93
CA PRO A 160 16.76 -8.30 -3.30
C PRO A 160 15.25 -8.18 -3.58
N ALA A 161 14.63 -9.22 -4.14
CA ALA A 161 13.19 -9.25 -4.38
C ALA A 161 12.38 -9.35 -3.08
N PHE A 162 12.91 -10.02 -2.05
CA PHE A 162 12.26 -10.08 -0.74
C PHE A 162 12.49 -8.79 0.05
N GLU A 163 13.68 -8.20 -0.05
CA GLU A 163 14.02 -6.91 0.55
C GLU A 163 13.03 -5.81 0.12
N ILE A 164 12.80 -5.66 -1.19
CA ILE A 164 11.85 -4.67 -1.70
C ILE A 164 10.44 -4.95 -1.15
N ARG A 165 9.97 -6.20 -1.20
CA ARG A 165 8.61 -6.56 -0.72
C ARG A 165 8.43 -6.34 0.78
N LEU A 166 9.43 -6.70 1.59
CA LEU A 166 9.37 -6.54 3.05
C LEU A 166 9.43 -5.06 3.44
N THR A 167 10.29 -4.27 2.81
CA THR A 167 10.34 -2.81 3.02
C THR A 167 9.02 -2.16 2.65
N LEU A 168 8.45 -2.51 1.49
CA LEU A 168 7.13 -2.02 1.07
C LEU A 168 6.04 -2.39 2.08
N MET A 169 6.01 -3.64 2.55
CA MET A 169 5.07 -4.08 3.59
C MET A 169 5.22 -3.28 4.90
N ARG A 170 6.46 -3.07 5.38
CA ARG A 170 6.74 -2.26 6.58
C ARG A 170 6.30 -0.80 6.39
N CYS A 171 6.53 -0.21 5.22
CA CYS A 171 6.09 1.14 4.87
C CYS A 171 4.57 1.27 4.82
N VAL A 172 3.88 0.31 4.20
CA VAL A 172 2.40 0.24 4.19
C VAL A 172 1.86 0.17 5.61
N PHE A 173 2.41 -0.73 6.42
CA PHE A 173 1.96 -0.93 7.78
C PHE A 173 2.07 0.35 8.60
N VAL A 174 3.21 1.05 8.57
CA VAL A 174 3.37 2.35 9.27
C VAL A 174 2.32 3.36 8.83
N ARG A 175 2.15 3.56 7.52
CA ARG A 175 1.26 4.60 6.98
C ARG A 175 -0.19 4.38 7.38
N LEU A 176 -0.67 3.13 7.27
CA LEU A 176 -2.03 2.77 7.63
C LEU A 176 -2.22 2.72 9.15
N ALA A 177 -1.26 2.19 9.90
CA ALA A 177 -1.36 2.12 11.35
C ALA A 177 -1.32 3.50 12.01
N ASN A 178 -0.55 4.46 11.48
CA ASN A 178 -0.56 5.84 11.97
C ASN A 178 -1.94 6.51 11.81
N ILE A 179 -2.64 6.28 10.69
CA ILE A 179 -4.04 6.70 10.52
C ILE A 179 -4.94 5.98 11.54
N GLY A 180 -4.80 4.66 11.67
CA GLY A 180 -5.59 3.86 12.61
C GLY A 180 -5.45 4.33 14.06
N VAL A 181 -4.23 4.64 14.51
CA VAL A 181 -3.94 5.17 15.85
C VAL A 181 -4.56 6.56 16.05
N LEU A 182 -4.48 7.44 15.05
CA LEU A 182 -5.14 8.74 15.10
C LEU A 182 -6.67 8.58 15.26
N LEU A 183 -7.30 7.76 14.42
CA LEU A 183 -8.74 7.52 14.47
C LEU A 183 -9.16 6.89 15.79
N PHE A 184 -8.41 5.91 16.28
CA PHE A 184 -8.66 5.28 17.57
C PHE A 184 -8.52 6.27 18.72
N SER A 185 -7.49 7.12 18.69
CA SER A 185 -7.27 8.15 19.71
C SER A 185 -8.41 9.17 19.73
N LEU A 186 -8.83 9.68 18.56
CA LEU A 186 -9.98 10.57 18.44
C LEU A 186 -11.26 9.89 18.92
N TRP A 187 -11.54 8.67 18.46
CA TRP A 187 -12.71 7.90 18.87
C TRP A 187 -12.76 7.68 20.38
N SER A 188 -11.64 7.29 21.00
CA SER A 188 -11.53 7.05 22.43
C SER A 188 -11.77 8.33 23.23
N GLN A 189 -11.29 9.49 22.75
CA GLN A 189 -11.51 10.76 23.44
C GLN A 189 -12.93 11.33 23.24
N ILE A 190 -13.54 11.11 22.07
CA ILE A 190 -14.93 11.52 21.79
C ILE A 190 -15.92 10.67 22.59
N SER A 191 -15.70 9.35 22.62
CA SER A 191 -16.57 8.39 23.31
C SER A 191 -16.26 8.28 24.81
N GLY A 192 -15.07 8.68 25.23
CA GLY A 192 -14.60 8.64 26.61
C GLY A 192 -15.32 9.67 27.49
N CYS A 193 -16.30 9.20 28.27
CA CYS A 193 -17.08 10.02 29.19
C CYS A 193 -16.71 9.70 30.65
N ALA A 194 -15.80 10.48 31.24
CA ALA A 194 -15.35 10.27 32.63
C ALA A 194 -16.30 10.84 33.70
N THR A 195 -17.30 11.64 33.34
CA THR A 195 -18.21 12.29 34.32
C THR A 195 -19.68 12.07 33.98
N ASP A 196 -20.55 12.05 35.01
CA ASP A 196 -22.00 11.87 34.84
C ASP A 196 -22.67 12.92 33.94
N LYS A 197 -22.03 14.08 33.76
CA LYS A 197 -22.53 15.18 32.93
C LYS A 197 -22.59 14.84 31.44
N CYS A 198 -21.77 13.89 30.97
CA CYS A 198 -21.70 13.52 29.55
C CYS A 198 -22.78 12.49 29.15
N LYS A 199 -23.45 11.85 30.12
CA LYS A 199 -24.48 10.82 29.87
C LYS A 199 -25.67 11.35 29.06
N ALA A 200 -26.01 12.63 29.21
CA ALA A 200 -27.15 13.23 28.51
C ALA A 200 -26.96 13.29 26.99
N CYS A 201 -25.73 13.52 26.52
CA CYS A 201 -25.42 13.60 25.08
C CYS A 201 -24.83 12.30 24.53
N GLY A 202 -24.31 11.41 25.38
CA GLY A 202 -23.69 10.14 24.97
C GLY A 202 -22.29 10.28 24.34
N TYR A 203 -21.70 11.48 24.39
CA TYR A 203 -20.33 11.77 23.97
C TYR A 203 -19.75 12.92 24.81
N ASN A 204 -18.43 13.13 24.73
CA ASN A 204 -17.73 14.18 25.46
C ASN A 204 -17.94 15.56 24.83
N TYR A 205 -19.14 16.14 25.01
CA TYR A 205 -19.53 17.43 24.42
C TYR A 205 -18.75 18.64 24.93
N LYS A 206 -18.07 18.54 26.09
CA LYS A 206 -17.26 19.62 26.65
C LYS A 206 -15.91 19.75 25.93
N LEU A 207 -15.31 18.62 25.55
CA LEU A 207 -14.07 18.59 24.77
C LEU A 207 -14.35 18.69 23.27
N TYR A 208 -15.43 18.06 22.81
CA TYR A 208 -15.79 18.00 21.40
C TYR A 208 -17.23 18.42 21.19
N PRO A 209 -17.59 19.71 21.32
CA PRO A 209 -18.96 20.16 21.03
C PRO A 209 -19.38 19.79 19.60
N CYS A 210 -18.40 19.79 18.68
CA CYS A 210 -18.51 19.54 17.24
C CYS A 210 -17.55 18.45 16.78
N TRP A 211 -17.69 17.24 17.32
CA TRP A 211 -16.72 16.17 17.09
C TRP A 211 -16.57 15.80 15.61
N GLU A 212 -17.65 15.83 14.81
CA GLU A 212 -17.60 15.53 13.37
C GLU A 212 -16.68 16.50 12.62
N SER A 213 -16.78 17.79 12.96
CA SER A 213 -15.93 18.83 12.36
C SER A 213 -14.47 18.69 12.79
N GLU A 214 -14.21 18.22 14.01
CA GLU A 214 -12.84 17.99 14.48
C GLU A 214 -12.17 16.84 13.73
N VAL A 215 -12.89 15.74 13.50
CA VAL A 215 -12.38 14.62 12.68
C VAL A 215 -12.09 15.09 11.26
N GLY A 216 -13.02 15.85 10.65
CA GLY A 216 -12.82 16.43 9.31
C GLY A 216 -11.62 17.38 9.25
N ARG A 217 -11.41 18.18 10.31
CA ARG A 217 -10.27 19.08 10.43
C ARG A 217 -8.94 18.31 10.50
N GLU A 218 -8.85 17.23 11.27
CA GLU A 218 -7.64 16.41 11.33
C GLU A 218 -7.31 15.77 9.98
N MET A 219 -8.31 15.24 9.25
CA MET A 219 -8.09 14.70 7.90
C MET A 219 -7.63 15.78 6.91
N TYR A 220 -8.19 16.98 7.01
CA TYR A 220 -7.77 18.14 6.22
C TYR A 220 -6.32 18.53 6.50
N LYS A 221 -5.93 18.64 7.78
CA LYS A 221 -4.55 18.95 8.17
C LYS A 221 -3.58 17.90 7.63
N LEU A 222 -3.88 16.61 7.77
CA LEU A 222 -3.04 15.54 7.23
C LEU A 222 -2.86 15.63 5.71
N MET A 223 -3.94 15.92 4.97
CA MET A 223 -3.88 16.07 3.50
C MET A 223 -2.93 17.20 3.07
N ILE A 224 -2.94 18.33 3.81
CA ILE A 224 -2.07 19.47 3.54
C ILE A 224 -0.63 19.19 3.96
N PHE A 225 -0.41 18.62 5.14
CA PHE A 225 0.94 18.30 5.60
C PHE A 225 1.62 17.25 4.71
N ASP A 226 0.85 16.28 4.19
CA ASP A 226 1.33 15.33 3.18
C ASP A 226 1.80 16.06 1.91
N PHE A 227 1.01 17.02 1.41
CA PHE A 227 1.42 17.86 0.28
C PHE A 227 2.71 18.64 0.56
N ILE A 228 2.79 19.30 1.72
CA ILE A 228 3.95 20.11 2.13
C ILE A 228 5.21 19.24 2.21
N ILE A 229 5.14 18.05 2.82
CA ILE A 229 6.29 17.16 2.93
C ILE A 229 6.72 16.64 1.56
N ILE A 230 5.78 16.25 0.69
CA ILE A 230 6.14 15.82 -0.68
C ILE A 230 6.84 16.94 -1.45
N LEU A 231 6.34 18.18 -1.34
CA LEU A 231 6.97 19.35 -1.94
C LEU A 231 8.35 19.61 -1.33
N ALA A 232 8.47 19.60 0.00
CA ALA A 232 9.71 19.85 0.72
C ALA A 232 10.78 18.80 0.39
N VAL A 233 10.44 17.51 0.33
CA VAL A 233 11.38 16.46 -0.07
C VAL A 233 11.83 16.66 -1.51
N THR A 234 10.91 17.00 -2.42
CA THR A 234 11.29 17.25 -3.81
C THR A 234 12.24 18.45 -3.93
N LEU A 235 11.93 19.56 -3.27
CA LEU A 235 12.70 20.81 -3.34
C LEU A 235 14.02 20.80 -2.55
N PHE A 236 14.04 20.21 -1.36
CA PHE A 236 15.17 20.28 -0.43
C PHE A 236 16.01 19.00 -0.38
N VAL A 237 15.52 17.88 -0.91
CA VAL A 237 16.27 16.62 -0.94
C VAL A 237 16.60 16.23 -2.37
N ASP A 238 15.60 16.09 -3.24
CA ASP A 238 15.82 15.54 -4.58
C ASP A 238 16.61 16.52 -5.47
N PHE A 239 16.19 17.79 -5.59
CA PHE A 239 16.92 18.79 -6.39
C PHE A 239 18.35 19.09 -5.87
N PRO A 240 18.58 19.32 -4.57
CA PRO A 240 19.92 19.59 -4.07
C PRO A 240 20.84 18.38 -4.22
N ARG A 241 20.33 17.16 -4.06
CA ARG A 241 21.10 15.94 -4.34
C ARG A 241 21.57 15.89 -5.79
N LYS A 242 20.72 16.25 -6.76
CA LYS A 242 21.14 16.35 -8.18
C LYS A 242 22.25 17.37 -8.37
N PHE A 243 22.10 18.56 -7.80
CA PHE A 243 23.10 19.62 -7.90
C PHE A 243 24.44 19.20 -7.30
N LEU A 244 24.42 18.65 -6.07
CA LEU A 244 25.61 18.17 -5.37
C LEU A 244 26.35 17.06 -6.12
N VAL A 245 25.63 16.04 -6.62
CA VAL A 245 26.26 14.93 -7.37
C VAL A 245 26.86 15.40 -8.70
N THR A 246 26.28 16.44 -9.31
CA THR A 246 26.74 16.94 -10.63
C THR A 246 27.94 17.88 -10.49
N HIS A 247 27.96 18.74 -9.46
CA HIS A 247 28.97 19.80 -9.33
C HIS A 247 30.05 19.52 -8.29
N CYS A 248 29.84 18.58 -7.36
CA CYS A 248 30.81 18.28 -6.31
C CYS A 248 31.51 16.94 -6.55
N SER A 249 32.83 16.95 -6.65
CA SER A 249 33.64 15.74 -6.88
C SER A 249 34.00 14.96 -5.60
N CYS A 250 33.37 15.27 -4.47
CA CYS A 250 33.62 14.57 -3.23
C CYS A 250 33.17 13.10 -3.33
N LYS A 251 34.10 12.16 -3.03
CA LYS A 251 33.84 10.72 -3.00
C LYS A 251 32.55 10.30 -2.25
N PRO A 252 32.20 10.84 -1.06
CA PRO A 252 30.96 10.47 -0.37
C PRO A 252 29.70 10.89 -1.15
N ILE A 253 29.74 12.03 -1.84
CA ILE A 253 28.60 12.55 -2.62
C ILE A 253 28.40 11.70 -3.89
N GLN A 254 29.50 11.33 -4.55
CA GLN A 254 29.47 10.43 -5.69
C GLN A 254 29.00 9.01 -5.32
N TRP A 255 29.35 8.52 -4.13
CA TRP A 255 28.89 7.23 -3.61
C TRP A 255 27.38 7.22 -3.33
N CYS A 256 26.85 8.32 -2.79
CA CYS A 256 25.40 8.47 -2.60
C CYS A 256 24.65 8.42 -3.93
N GLY A 257 25.24 8.96 -5.01
CA GLY A 257 24.75 8.84 -6.38
C GLY A 257 23.35 9.43 -6.61
N LEU A 258 22.86 9.30 -7.86
CA LEU A 258 21.52 9.71 -8.23
C LEU A 258 20.48 8.67 -7.79
N ARG A 259 19.34 9.16 -7.30
CA ARG A 259 18.22 8.33 -6.86
C ARG A 259 17.48 7.72 -8.06
N GLU A 260 17.04 6.48 -7.92
CA GLU A 260 16.15 5.81 -8.87
C GLU A 260 14.69 6.16 -8.56
N PHE A 261 13.85 6.24 -9.59
CA PHE A 261 12.44 6.52 -9.39
C PHE A 261 11.69 5.27 -8.90
N GLY A 262 11.36 5.26 -7.61
CA GLY A 262 10.57 4.20 -6.98
C GLY A 262 9.09 4.30 -7.33
N ILE A 263 8.63 3.52 -8.31
CA ILE A 263 7.19 3.48 -8.68
C ILE A 263 6.33 3.09 -7.47
N SER A 264 6.75 2.04 -6.75
CA SER A 264 6.03 1.51 -5.60
C SER A 264 5.83 2.54 -4.48
N ASP A 265 6.84 3.34 -4.16
CA ASP A 265 6.77 4.34 -3.09
C ASP A 265 5.74 5.43 -3.42
N ASN A 266 5.72 5.88 -4.68
CA ASN A 266 4.76 6.87 -5.17
C ASN A 266 3.33 6.30 -5.20
N VAL A 267 3.14 5.04 -5.58
CA VAL A 267 1.83 4.38 -5.50
C VAL A 267 1.35 4.32 -4.05
N LEU A 268 2.22 4.00 -3.11
CA LEU A 268 1.89 3.98 -1.68
C LEU A 268 1.54 5.37 -1.14
N GLU A 269 2.13 6.45 -1.66
CA GLU A 269 1.77 7.84 -1.29
C GLU A 269 0.36 8.17 -1.78
N ILE A 270 0.00 7.69 -2.96
CA ILE A 270 -1.36 7.84 -3.51
C ILE A 270 -2.37 7.07 -2.66
N VAL A 271 -2.13 5.80 -2.35
CA VAL A 271 -3.05 4.99 -1.53
C VAL A 271 -3.26 5.59 -0.14
N TYR A 272 -2.19 6.12 0.48
CA TYR A 272 -2.28 6.81 1.76
C TYR A 272 -3.21 8.04 1.69
N GLY A 273 -3.02 8.92 0.70
CA GLY A 273 -3.87 10.11 0.56
C GLY A 273 -5.31 9.78 0.12
N GLN A 274 -5.52 8.71 -0.66
CA GLN A 274 -6.86 8.17 -0.96
C GLN A 274 -7.57 7.72 0.32
N THR A 275 -6.86 7.01 1.21
CA THR A 275 -7.41 6.57 2.51
C THR A 275 -7.87 7.76 3.36
N ILE A 276 -7.04 8.82 3.45
CA ILE A 276 -7.42 10.07 4.16
C ILE A 276 -8.64 10.71 3.50
N CYS A 277 -8.68 10.76 2.17
CA CYS A 277 -9.81 11.33 1.44
C CYS A 277 -11.10 10.57 1.74
N TRP A 278 -11.09 9.24 1.69
CA TRP A 278 -12.26 8.41 1.97
C TRP A 278 -12.80 8.60 3.39
N ILE A 279 -11.91 8.62 4.39
CA ILE A 279 -12.29 8.90 5.78
C ILE A 279 -12.90 10.30 5.88
N GLY A 280 -12.22 11.30 5.34
CA GLY A 280 -12.59 12.69 5.55
C GLY A 280 -13.73 13.19 4.68
N THR A 281 -14.09 12.52 3.58
CA THR A 281 -15.15 12.99 2.66
C THR A 281 -16.50 13.15 3.35
N PHE A 282 -16.83 12.25 4.28
CA PHE A 282 -18.07 12.35 5.05
C PHE A 282 -18.09 13.56 6.01
N PHE A 283 -16.95 13.83 6.68
CA PHE A 283 -16.84 14.89 7.68
C PHE A 283 -16.50 16.26 7.08
N SER A 284 -15.86 16.28 5.91
CA SER A 284 -15.40 17.45 5.17
C SER A 284 -15.63 17.22 3.67
N PRO A 285 -16.81 17.59 3.14
CA PRO A 285 -17.19 17.28 1.75
C PRO A 285 -16.33 18.00 0.70
N LEU A 286 -15.57 19.03 1.08
CA LEU A 286 -14.61 19.71 0.22
C LEU A 286 -13.26 18.98 0.10
N LEU A 287 -13.00 17.96 0.92
CA LEU A 287 -11.73 17.24 0.93
C LEU A 287 -11.39 16.56 -0.42
N PRO A 288 -12.33 15.94 -1.15
CA PRO A 288 -12.07 15.43 -2.50
C PRO A 288 -11.61 16.51 -3.48
N ALA A 289 -12.22 17.71 -3.44
CA ALA A 289 -11.80 18.82 -4.31
C ALA A 289 -10.36 19.24 -4.01
N ILE A 290 -10.00 19.35 -2.73
CA ILE A 290 -8.62 19.63 -2.32
C ILE A 290 -7.66 18.52 -2.76
N ALA A 291 -8.07 17.26 -2.62
CA ALA A 291 -7.26 16.12 -3.07
C ALA A 291 -7.04 16.14 -4.59
N THR A 292 -8.05 16.50 -5.39
CA THR A 292 -7.88 16.60 -6.85
C THR A 292 -6.87 17.68 -7.23
N ILE A 293 -6.95 18.86 -6.62
CA ILE A 293 -5.98 19.95 -6.81
C ILE A 293 -4.58 19.49 -6.37
N LYS A 294 -4.47 18.85 -5.20
CA LYS A 294 -3.21 18.30 -4.67
C LYS A 294 -2.55 17.36 -5.68
N TYR A 295 -3.27 16.35 -6.15
CA TYR A 295 -2.72 15.34 -7.05
C TYR A 295 -2.39 15.89 -8.43
N PHE A 296 -3.16 16.88 -8.92
CA PHE A 296 -2.81 17.59 -10.15
C PHE A 296 -1.44 18.28 -10.02
N ILE A 297 -1.21 19.01 -8.92
CA ILE A 297 0.08 19.68 -8.67
C ILE A 297 1.21 18.65 -8.47
N ILE A 298 1.00 17.63 -7.64
CA ILE A 298 1.99 16.57 -7.37
C ILE A 298 2.38 15.86 -8.67
N PHE A 299 1.45 15.62 -9.59
CA PHE A 299 1.74 14.99 -10.88
C PHE A 299 2.81 15.76 -11.66
N TYR A 300 2.66 17.08 -11.80
CA TYR A 300 3.63 17.90 -12.52
C TYR A 300 4.96 17.99 -11.77
N ILE A 301 4.94 18.14 -10.44
CA ILE A 301 6.17 18.15 -9.62
C ILE A 301 6.96 16.85 -9.79
N LYS A 302 6.29 15.69 -9.65
CA LYS A 302 6.93 14.38 -9.78
C LYS A 302 7.38 14.11 -11.21
N LYS A 303 6.65 14.59 -12.23
CA LYS A 303 7.09 14.53 -13.64
C LYS A 303 8.41 15.29 -13.85
N ILE A 304 8.51 16.52 -13.35
CA ILE A 304 9.73 17.33 -13.45
C ILE A 304 10.88 16.64 -12.70
N SER A 305 10.63 16.17 -11.47
CA SER A 305 11.63 15.45 -10.67
C SER A 305 12.13 14.19 -11.39
N LEU A 306 11.23 13.40 -11.98
CA LEU A 306 11.59 12.20 -12.75
C LEU A 306 12.50 12.51 -13.95
N ILE A 307 12.17 13.55 -14.73
CA ILE A 307 12.91 13.88 -15.96
C ILE A 307 14.27 14.50 -15.65
N HIS A 308 14.36 15.37 -14.63
CA HIS A 308 15.57 16.17 -14.39
C HIS A 308 16.50 15.61 -13.30
N THR A 309 15.95 14.89 -12.31
CA THR A 309 16.70 14.48 -11.11
C THR A 309 17.03 12.99 -11.10
N CYS A 310 16.12 12.13 -11.59
CA CYS A 310 16.29 10.68 -11.48
C CYS A 310 17.17 10.09 -12.59
N LYS A 311 17.89 9.00 -12.27
CA LYS A 311 18.50 8.12 -13.28
C LYS A 311 17.53 7.02 -13.69
N PRO A 312 17.59 6.50 -14.93
CA PRO A 312 16.78 5.36 -15.34
C PRO A 312 17.05 4.15 -14.45
N ALA A 313 16.00 3.41 -14.11
CA ALA A 313 16.11 2.22 -13.26
C ALA A 313 17.00 1.17 -13.92
N ALA A 314 17.97 0.64 -13.17
CA ALA A 314 18.94 -0.32 -13.70
C ALA A 314 18.35 -1.72 -13.92
N ARG A 315 17.22 -2.03 -13.27
CA ARG A 315 16.50 -3.30 -13.38
C ARG A 315 15.06 -3.06 -13.84
N PRO A 316 14.62 -3.61 -14.98
CA PRO A 316 13.21 -3.58 -15.35
C PRO A 316 12.42 -4.42 -14.35
N ILE A 317 11.62 -3.78 -13.50
CA ILE A 317 10.76 -4.47 -12.53
C ILE A 317 9.71 -5.25 -13.32
N ARG A 318 9.51 -6.53 -12.99
CA ARG A 318 8.43 -7.34 -13.56
C ARG A 318 7.08 -6.86 -13.00
N THR A 319 6.47 -5.91 -13.70
CA THR A 319 5.25 -5.16 -13.30
C THR A 319 4.06 -6.03 -12.88
N SER A 320 3.94 -7.25 -13.40
CA SER A 320 2.75 -8.10 -13.21
C SER A 320 2.52 -8.60 -11.77
N SER A 321 3.58 -8.79 -10.97
CA SER A 321 3.41 -9.26 -9.58
C SER A 321 3.07 -8.13 -8.59
N SER A 322 3.37 -6.87 -8.94
CA SER A 322 3.20 -5.73 -8.03
C SER A 322 1.77 -5.19 -8.01
N ASN A 323 1.02 -5.34 -9.12
CA ASN A 323 -0.37 -4.85 -9.20
C ASN A 323 -1.30 -5.50 -8.17
N PHE A 324 -1.20 -6.81 -7.97
CA PHE A 324 -1.99 -7.51 -6.96
C PHE A 324 -1.68 -7.00 -5.54
N PHE A 325 -0.41 -6.78 -5.24
CA PHE A 325 0.01 -6.22 -3.96
C PHE A 325 -0.63 -4.84 -3.71
N PHE A 326 -0.57 -3.93 -4.67
CA PHE A 326 -1.18 -2.60 -4.50
C PHE A 326 -2.70 -2.65 -4.37
N LEU A 327 -3.38 -3.55 -5.09
CA LEU A 327 -4.82 -3.76 -4.93
C LEU A 327 -5.19 -4.25 -3.54
N VAL A 328 -4.42 -5.17 -2.96
CA VAL A 328 -4.62 -5.63 -1.58
C VAL A 328 -4.41 -4.48 -0.58
N VAL A 329 -3.37 -3.67 -0.76
CA VAL A 329 -3.12 -2.50 0.11
C VAL A 329 -4.24 -1.47 0.02
N LEU A 330 -4.74 -1.21 -1.19
CA LEU A 330 -5.88 -0.32 -1.43
C LEU A 330 -7.14 -0.84 -0.72
N LEU A 331 -7.39 -2.16 -0.78
CA LEU A 331 -8.51 -2.79 -0.08
C LEU A 331 -8.38 -2.65 1.44
N ILE A 332 -7.18 -2.83 2.00
CA ILE A 332 -6.95 -2.61 3.45
C ILE A 332 -7.22 -1.14 3.81
N GLY A 333 -6.77 -0.19 2.99
CA GLY A 333 -7.07 1.24 3.18
C GLY A 333 -8.57 1.54 3.13
N LEU A 334 -9.30 0.88 2.22
CA LEU A 334 -10.76 0.98 2.09
C LEU A 334 -11.44 0.49 3.37
N VAL A 335 -11.06 -0.69 3.86
CA VAL A 335 -11.59 -1.28 5.10
C VAL A 335 -11.30 -0.38 6.31
N LEU A 336 -10.08 0.16 6.40
CA LEU A 336 -9.68 1.10 7.44
C LEU A 336 -10.48 2.41 7.39
N ALA A 337 -10.98 2.83 6.22
CA ALA A 337 -11.81 4.01 6.07
C ALA A 337 -13.27 3.73 6.43
N PHE A 338 -13.88 2.68 5.86
CA PHE A 338 -15.31 2.43 5.98
C PHE A 338 -15.72 1.82 7.31
N ILE A 339 -14.89 1.01 7.97
CA ILE A 339 -15.26 0.42 9.27
C ILE A 339 -15.42 1.50 10.34
N PRO A 340 -14.42 2.38 10.62
CA PRO A 340 -14.58 3.44 11.62
C PRO A 340 -15.68 4.42 11.24
N LEU A 341 -15.81 4.73 9.94
CA LEU A 341 -16.88 5.60 9.45
C LEU A 341 -18.27 5.01 9.73
N GLY A 342 -18.49 3.73 9.39
CA GLY A 342 -19.75 3.04 9.64
C GLY A 342 -20.10 2.99 11.12
N ILE A 343 -19.13 2.67 11.98
CA ILE A 343 -19.30 2.70 13.44
C ILE A 343 -19.67 4.11 13.91
N SER A 344 -18.99 5.14 13.40
CA SER A 344 -19.25 6.53 13.78
C SER A 344 -20.65 7.00 13.38
N ILE A 345 -21.13 6.62 12.19
CA ILE A 345 -22.45 7.00 11.68
C ILE A 345 -23.59 6.27 12.42
N ALA A 346 -23.36 5.00 12.77
CA ALA A 346 -24.37 4.14 13.37
C ALA A 346 -24.47 4.28 14.90
N HIS A 347 -23.33 4.37 15.60
CA HIS A 347 -23.29 4.25 17.06
C HIS A 347 -22.99 5.55 17.80
N ILE A 348 -22.22 6.47 17.21
CA ILE A 348 -21.87 7.72 17.90
C ILE A 348 -23.04 8.70 17.77
N PRO A 349 -23.54 9.26 18.88
CA PRO A 349 -24.59 10.26 18.81
C PRO A 349 -24.12 11.51 18.06
N SER A 350 -25.00 12.07 17.23
CA SER A 350 -24.71 13.28 16.46
C SER A 350 -24.50 14.47 17.39
N SER A 351 -23.61 15.38 16.99
CA SER A 351 -23.36 16.58 17.78
C SER A 351 -24.61 17.45 17.92
N LYS A 352 -24.88 17.90 19.14
CA LYS A 352 -26.04 18.74 19.44
C LYS A 352 -25.75 20.24 19.24
N ALA A 353 -24.47 20.63 19.28
CA ALA A 353 -24.06 22.02 19.11
C ALA A 353 -24.01 22.46 17.64
N CYS A 354 -23.67 21.55 16.71
CA CYS A 354 -23.38 21.90 15.32
C CYS A 354 -23.70 20.77 14.32
N GLY A 355 -23.46 21.02 13.03
CA GLY A 355 -23.67 20.04 11.97
C GLY A 355 -25.10 19.97 11.42
N PRO A 356 -25.31 19.17 10.35
CA PRO A 356 -26.62 19.00 9.71
C PRO A 356 -27.53 18.01 10.45
N PHE A 357 -26.97 17.16 11.33
CA PHE A 357 -27.69 16.05 11.97
C PHE A 357 -28.11 16.33 13.43
N ARG A 358 -28.19 17.60 13.84
CA ARG A 358 -28.47 18.03 15.23
C ARG A 358 -29.80 17.49 15.78
N SER A 359 -30.81 17.45 14.91
CA SER A 359 -32.17 17.03 15.26
C SER A 359 -32.32 15.51 15.43
N PHE A 360 -31.31 14.75 15.00
CA PHE A 360 -31.33 13.29 15.05
C PHE A 360 -30.49 12.79 16.23
N ASN A 361 -30.70 11.53 16.63
CA ASN A 361 -29.87 10.92 17.67
C ASN A 361 -28.55 10.39 17.09
N THR A 362 -28.58 9.84 15.88
CA THR A 362 -27.41 9.37 15.15
C THR A 362 -27.47 9.89 13.72
N SER A 363 -26.33 9.97 13.05
CA SER A 363 -26.26 10.37 11.64
C SER A 363 -27.03 9.42 10.73
N TRP A 364 -27.08 8.12 11.07
CA TRP A 364 -27.88 7.13 10.34
C TRP A 364 -29.40 7.37 10.41
N ALA A 365 -29.88 7.94 11.52
CA ALA A 365 -31.32 8.11 11.73
C ALA A 365 -31.97 9.06 10.71
N VAL A 366 -31.20 9.86 9.98
CA VAL A 366 -31.70 10.77 8.93
C VAL A 366 -32.22 9.99 7.71
N VAL A 367 -31.57 8.88 7.38
CA VAL A 367 -31.84 8.09 6.16
C VAL A 367 -33.32 7.70 6.04
N PRO A 368 -33.95 7.04 7.03
CA PRO A 368 -35.37 6.67 6.91
C PRO A 368 -36.29 7.88 6.79
N TYR A 369 -36.01 9.00 7.48
CA TYR A 369 -36.81 10.23 7.35
C TYR A 369 -36.73 10.80 5.93
N THR A 370 -35.53 10.85 5.34
CA THR A 370 -35.37 11.33 3.96
C THR A 370 -36.02 10.42 2.91
N VAL A 371 -36.02 9.10 3.15
CA VAL A 371 -36.68 8.15 2.24
C VAL A 371 -38.20 8.38 2.24
N LEU A 372 -38.80 8.75 3.38
CA LEU A 372 -40.24 9.04 3.48
C LEU A 372 -40.67 10.32 2.73
N GLU A 373 -39.74 11.23 2.40
CA GLU A 373 -40.03 12.44 1.62
C GLU A 373 -39.97 12.20 0.09
N PHE A 374 -39.40 11.09 -0.36
CA PHE A 374 -39.29 10.79 -1.79
C PHE A 374 -40.62 10.40 -2.44
N PRO A 375 -40.76 10.55 -3.78
CA PRO A 375 -41.96 10.12 -4.49
C PRO A 375 -42.18 8.60 -4.35
N ALA A 376 -43.45 8.17 -4.31
CA ALA A 376 -43.86 6.79 -4.00
C ALA A 376 -43.12 5.72 -4.84
N GLY A 377 -42.90 5.98 -6.13
CA GLY A 377 -42.14 5.08 -6.99
C GLY A 377 -40.70 4.84 -6.52
N LEU A 378 -40.00 5.90 -6.10
CA LEU A 378 -38.63 5.81 -5.59
C LEU A 378 -38.59 5.12 -4.22
N GLN A 379 -39.59 5.37 -3.37
CA GLN A 379 -39.74 4.69 -2.08
C GLN A 379 -39.87 3.18 -2.24
N THR A 380 -40.73 2.72 -3.16
CA THR A 380 -40.93 1.29 -3.42
C THR A 380 -39.65 0.63 -3.93
N VAL A 381 -38.90 1.30 -4.81
CA VAL A 381 -37.61 0.78 -5.29
C VAL A 381 -36.60 0.69 -4.15
N LEU A 382 -36.45 1.75 -3.35
CA LEU A 382 -35.49 1.77 -2.24
C LEU A 382 -35.82 0.73 -1.16
N HIS A 383 -37.09 0.56 -0.80
CA HIS A 383 -37.52 -0.50 0.12
C HIS A 383 -37.34 -1.89 -0.48
N GLY A 384 -37.54 -2.03 -1.80
CA GLY A 384 -37.24 -3.27 -2.52
C GLY A 384 -35.75 -3.63 -2.43
N ILE A 385 -34.86 -2.67 -2.67
CA ILE A 385 -33.39 -2.87 -2.56
C ILE A 385 -32.97 -3.14 -1.12
N ALA A 386 -33.58 -2.46 -0.14
CA ALA A 386 -33.29 -2.67 1.28
C ALA A 386 -33.89 -3.97 1.85
N SER A 387 -34.73 -4.67 1.09
CA SER A 387 -35.37 -5.91 1.53
C SER A 387 -34.36 -7.05 1.69
N GLU A 388 -34.56 -7.87 2.72
CA GLU A 388 -33.80 -9.10 2.92
C GLU A 388 -33.89 -10.04 1.71
N ALA A 389 -35.05 -10.08 1.03
CA ALA A 389 -35.24 -10.90 -0.15
C ALA A 389 -34.34 -10.46 -1.32
N PHE A 390 -34.17 -9.14 -1.52
CA PHE A 390 -33.26 -8.60 -2.52
C PHE A 390 -31.81 -8.90 -2.16
N ALA A 391 -31.42 -8.72 -0.89
CA ALA A 391 -30.07 -9.04 -0.44
C ALA A 391 -29.73 -10.52 -0.69
N VAL A 392 -30.60 -11.45 -0.28
CA VAL A 392 -30.40 -12.89 -0.49
C VAL A 392 -30.31 -13.23 -1.97
N THR A 393 -31.22 -12.72 -2.80
CA THR A 393 -31.18 -12.99 -4.25
C THR A 393 -29.93 -12.39 -4.91
N PHE A 394 -29.53 -11.18 -4.53
CA PHE A 394 -28.31 -10.54 -5.00
C PHE A 394 -27.06 -11.35 -4.63
N PHE A 395 -26.94 -11.79 -3.37
CA PHE A 395 -25.84 -12.65 -2.93
C PHE A 395 -25.82 -13.99 -3.67
N MET A 396 -26.99 -14.62 -3.88
CA MET A 396 -27.08 -15.86 -4.65
C MET A 396 -26.62 -15.68 -6.09
N VAL A 397 -27.05 -14.60 -6.77
CA VAL A 397 -26.61 -14.28 -8.13
C VAL A 397 -25.11 -14.04 -8.19
N ILE A 398 -24.55 -13.29 -7.24
CA ILE A 398 -23.09 -13.08 -7.16
C ILE A 398 -22.36 -14.40 -6.94
N CYS A 399 -22.83 -15.25 -6.05
CA CYS A 399 -22.24 -16.58 -5.82
C CYS A 399 -22.26 -17.41 -7.10
N LEU A 400 -23.38 -17.45 -7.83
CA LEU A 400 -23.50 -18.15 -9.11
C LEU A 400 -22.53 -17.59 -10.16
N ILE A 401 -22.43 -16.27 -10.28
CA ILE A 401 -21.47 -15.60 -11.18
C ILE A 401 -20.04 -15.95 -10.79
N MET A 402 -19.70 -15.92 -9.50
CA MET A 402 -18.39 -16.30 -9.01
C MET A 402 -18.07 -17.77 -9.30
N PHE A 403 -19.02 -18.68 -9.05
CA PHE A 403 -18.87 -20.10 -9.40
C PHE A 403 -18.69 -20.30 -10.89
N TYR A 404 -19.44 -19.58 -11.73
CA TYR A 404 -19.28 -19.59 -13.17
C TYR A 404 -17.87 -19.16 -13.58
N PHE A 405 -17.34 -18.06 -13.02
CA PHE A 405 -15.98 -17.61 -13.30
C PHE A 405 -14.91 -18.58 -12.80
N ILE A 406 -15.11 -19.23 -11.65
CA ILE A 406 -14.19 -20.27 -11.15
C ILE A 406 -14.21 -21.48 -12.08
N ALA A 407 -15.39 -21.94 -12.51
CA ALA A 407 -15.53 -23.04 -13.46
C ALA A 407 -14.91 -22.71 -14.82
N LEU A 408 -15.11 -21.48 -15.31
CA LEU A 408 -14.55 -20.97 -16.55
C LEU A 408 -13.01 -20.87 -16.47
N ALA A 409 -12.46 -20.35 -15.38
CA ALA A 409 -11.02 -20.34 -15.13
C ALA A 409 -10.45 -21.76 -15.10
N GLY A 410 -11.15 -22.71 -14.48
CA GLY A 410 -10.80 -24.13 -14.48
C GLY A 410 -10.85 -24.77 -15.87
N ALA A 411 -11.84 -24.42 -16.70
CA ALA A 411 -11.93 -24.88 -18.09
C ALA A 411 -10.80 -24.31 -18.96
N HIS A 412 -10.53 -23.00 -18.87
CA HIS A 412 -9.40 -22.38 -19.56
C HIS A 412 -8.06 -22.99 -19.14
N LYS A 413 -7.89 -23.29 -17.85
CA LYS A 413 -6.68 -23.99 -17.37
C LYS A 413 -6.50 -25.35 -18.05
N ARG A 414 -7.56 -26.16 -18.17
CA ARG A 414 -7.52 -27.45 -18.87
C ARG A 414 -7.22 -27.31 -20.36
N VAL A 415 -7.80 -26.30 -21.03
CA VAL A 415 -7.49 -26.00 -22.45
C VAL A 415 -6.02 -25.62 -22.61
N VAL A 416 -5.48 -24.80 -21.70
CA VAL A 416 -4.05 -24.42 -21.71
C VAL A 416 -3.16 -25.63 -21.46
N GLU A 417 -3.52 -26.53 -20.55
CA GLU A 417 -2.80 -27.80 -20.32
C GLU A 417 -2.79 -28.67 -21.58
N HIS A 418 -3.94 -28.84 -22.24
CA HIS A 418 -4.02 -29.62 -23.49
C HIS A 418 -3.21 -28.99 -24.64
N LEU A 419 -3.26 -27.66 -24.79
CA LEU A 419 -2.44 -26.95 -25.77
C LEU A 419 -0.93 -27.10 -25.48
N ARG A 420 -0.54 -27.12 -24.19
CA ARG A 420 0.85 -27.41 -23.80
C ARG A 420 1.26 -28.83 -24.17
N GLU A 421 0.41 -29.82 -23.94
CA GLU A 421 0.66 -31.22 -24.34
C GLU A 421 0.82 -31.34 -25.86
N GLN A 422 -0.05 -30.70 -26.64
CA GLN A 422 0.05 -30.66 -28.10
C GLN A 422 1.35 -30.00 -28.57
N LEU A 423 1.76 -28.87 -27.98
CA LEU A 423 3.03 -28.21 -28.27
C LEU A 423 4.24 -29.11 -27.95
N VAL A 424 4.17 -29.88 -26.86
CA VAL A 424 5.20 -30.85 -26.52
C VAL A 424 5.26 -31.97 -27.57
N MET A 425 4.12 -32.52 -28.01
CA MET A 425 4.10 -33.55 -29.05
C MET A 425 4.67 -33.03 -30.39
N VAL A 426 4.27 -31.84 -30.84
CA VAL A 426 4.80 -31.22 -32.07
C VAL A 426 6.31 -30.94 -31.98
N ARG A 427 6.83 -30.62 -30.79
CA ARG A 427 8.28 -30.47 -30.56
C ARG A 427 9.05 -31.79 -30.73
N PHE A 428 8.42 -32.92 -30.45
CA PHE A 428 9.03 -34.26 -30.58
C PHE A 428 8.78 -34.90 -31.94
N ASP A 429 8.05 -34.25 -32.86
CA ASP A 429 7.92 -34.73 -34.23
C ASP A 429 9.25 -34.57 -34.99
N PRO A 430 9.92 -35.68 -35.39
CA PRO A 430 11.22 -35.65 -36.04
C PRO A 430 11.20 -35.04 -37.45
N PHE A 431 10.02 -34.73 -38.00
CA PHE A 431 9.88 -34.18 -39.35
C PHE A 431 10.25 -32.69 -39.46
N PHE A 432 10.28 -31.92 -38.35
CA PHE A 432 10.61 -30.48 -38.38
C PHE A 432 12.11 -30.16 -38.22
N CYS A 433 12.93 -31.14 -37.84
CA CYS A 433 14.40 -30.98 -37.71
C CYS A 433 15.17 -31.45 -38.95
N THR A 434 14.54 -31.47 -40.13
CA THR A 434 15.27 -31.66 -41.40
C THR A 434 15.48 -30.30 -42.07
N PRO A 435 16.73 -29.81 -42.18
CA PRO A 435 17.00 -28.65 -43.02
C PRO A 435 16.73 -29.04 -44.47
N LYS A 436 15.94 -28.24 -45.17
CA LYS A 436 15.99 -28.18 -46.63
C LYS A 436 17.12 -27.27 -47.06
#